data_AF-A0A8T2UTG3-F1
#
_entry.id   AF-A0A8T2UTG3-F1
#
_cell.length_a   1.000
_cell.length_b   1.000
_cell.length_c   1.000
_cell.angle_alpha   90.00
_cell.angle_beta   90.00
_cell.angle_gamma   90.00
#
_symmetry.space_group_name_H-M   'P 1'
#
loop_
_entity.id
_entity.type
_entity.pdbx_description
1 polymer ?
#
loop_
_entity_poly.entity_id
_entity_poly.type
_entity_poly.pdbx_seq_one_letter_code
_entity_poly.pdbx_strand_id
1 'polypeptide(L)'
;MVRVPLPLAIGDLPDSGSYIIMEHLQFRPFGMMQKKSQETLGKRLAALHQYEVGDQFGFSLDTRLGSMPLNNKWTTSWADFFLEQRLKDRLERVYAALGENTIELQLKEGMLIEKVTELLGSHSCKPSLLHGDLWMGNTGLTSDGEVAIFDPATFIGDAEFDLAFQGWLPVPGFPGFSDAFYNSYHSTIPRTSGFLARRKVYQLFHLLNHLLMYGLEYYSYVLAMVDTVLSG
;
A
#
# COMPACT_ATOMS: atom_id res chain seq x y z
N MET A 1 -13.30 -4.29 14.62
CA MET A 1 -13.60 -4.01 13.19
C MET A 1 -13.26 -2.55 12.91
N VAL A 2 -12.56 -2.26 11.82
CA VAL A 2 -12.22 -0.88 11.41
C VAL A 2 -13.45 -0.22 10.77
N ARG A 3 -13.67 1.08 11.00
CA ARG A 3 -14.80 1.81 10.41
C ARG A 3 -14.48 2.10 8.95
N VAL A 4 -15.43 1.83 8.07
CA VAL A 4 -15.40 2.20 6.65
C VAL A 4 -16.76 2.80 6.28
N PRO A 5 -16.86 3.71 5.28
CA PRO A 5 -18.14 4.13 4.74
C PRO A 5 -18.90 2.92 4.18
N LEU A 6 -20.18 2.76 4.52
CA LEU A 6 -21.01 1.69 3.96
C LEU A 6 -21.29 1.94 2.47
N PRO A 7 -20.92 1.05 1.53
CA PRO A 7 -21.35 1.16 0.14
C PRO A 7 -22.87 0.90 0.04
N LEU A 8 -23.59 1.77 -0.67
CA LEU A 8 -25.04 1.73 -0.81
C LEU A 8 -25.48 1.34 -2.22
N ALA A 9 -24.82 1.86 -3.26
CA ALA A 9 -25.12 1.54 -4.65
C ALA A 9 -23.92 1.80 -5.56
N ILE A 10 -23.89 1.11 -6.71
CA ILE A 10 -22.99 1.39 -7.83
C ILE A 10 -23.81 1.35 -9.12
N GLY A 11 -23.37 2.05 -10.16
CA GLY A 11 -24.00 1.96 -11.48
C GLY A 11 -23.33 2.82 -12.53
N ASP A 12 -23.84 2.70 -13.75
CA ASP A 12 -23.43 3.50 -14.89
C ASP A 12 -24.34 4.74 -15.03
N LEU A 13 -23.76 5.85 -15.48
CA LEU A 13 -24.52 7.06 -15.82
C LEU A 13 -25.13 6.92 -17.24
N PRO A 14 -26.28 7.55 -17.54
CA PRO A 14 -26.98 7.38 -18.81
C PRO A 14 -26.16 7.70 -20.07
N ASP A 15 -25.26 8.68 -19.99
CA ASP A 15 -24.48 9.13 -21.15
C ASP A 15 -23.04 8.58 -21.14
N SER A 16 -22.31 8.84 -20.06
CA SER A 16 -20.93 8.41 -19.88
C SER A 16 -20.50 8.51 -18.42
N GLY A 17 -19.66 7.56 -17.99
CA GLY A 17 -19.14 7.48 -16.63
C GLY A 17 -19.95 6.56 -15.72
N SER A 18 -19.51 6.48 -14.47
CA SER A 18 -20.06 5.59 -13.45
C SER A 18 -20.10 6.30 -12.09
N TYR A 19 -20.85 5.75 -11.16
CA TYR A 19 -21.00 6.29 -9.81
C TYR A 19 -20.93 5.21 -8.73
N ILE A 20 -20.55 5.65 -7.53
CA ILE A 20 -20.72 4.92 -6.28
C ILE A 20 -21.46 5.83 -5.30
N ILE A 21 -22.46 5.29 -4.62
CA ILE A 21 -23.16 5.92 -3.51
C ILE A 21 -22.74 5.19 -2.25
N MET A 22 -22.33 5.94 -1.23
CA MET A 22 -21.92 5.38 0.06
C MET A 22 -22.39 6.28 1.20
N GLU A 23 -22.30 5.76 2.41
CA GLU A 23 -22.52 6.52 3.63
C GLU A 23 -21.63 7.77 3.71
N HIS A 24 -22.24 8.90 4.04
CA HIS A 24 -21.49 10.12 4.29
C HIS A 24 -20.99 10.15 5.74
N LEU A 25 -19.68 10.00 5.93
CA LEU A 25 -19.01 10.19 7.21
C LEU A 25 -18.55 11.64 7.37
N GLN A 26 -19.07 12.35 8.38
CA GLN A 26 -18.62 13.70 8.67
C GLN A 26 -17.26 13.65 9.39
N PHE A 27 -16.19 14.04 8.70
CA PHE A 27 -14.84 14.05 9.25
C PHE A 27 -14.48 15.36 9.95
N ARG A 28 -13.63 15.25 10.97
CA ARG A 28 -12.88 16.38 11.53
C ARG A 28 -11.76 16.79 10.56
N PRO A 29 -11.21 18.02 10.68
CA PRO A 29 -10.10 18.46 9.85
C PRO A 29 -8.92 17.48 9.86
N PHE A 30 -8.20 17.41 8.74
CA PHE A 30 -6.99 16.59 8.61
C PHE A 30 -5.95 16.93 9.69
N GLY A 31 -5.20 15.93 10.14
CA GLY A 31 -4.18 16.09 11.19
C GLY A 31 -4.73 16.12 12.63
N MET A 32 -6.04 16.01 12.83
CA MET A 32 -6.66 15.99 14.17
C MET A 32 -6.59 14.62 14.88
N MET A 33 -6.01 13.59 14.25
CA MET A 33 -5.81 12.28 14.89
C MET A 33 -4.75 12.35 15.99
N GLN A 34 -5.21 12.35 17.24
CA GLN A 34 -4.35 12.33 18.42
C GLN A 34 -3.81 10.92 18.70
N LYS A 35 -2.88 10.83 19.66
CA LYS A 35 -2.26 9.58 20.12
C LYS A 35 -3.26 8.43 20.31
N LYS A 36 -4.35 8.66 21.06
CA LYS A 36 -5.37 7.64 21.35
C LYS A 36 -6.12 7.16 20.10
N SER A 37 -6.41 8.06 19.15
CA SER A 37 -7.02 7.70 17.87
C SER A 37 -6.07 6.83 17.05
N GLN A 38 -4.78 7.18 17.01
CA GLN A 38 -3.78 6.38 16.30
C GLN A 38 -3.52 5.01 16.95
N GLU A 39 -3.55 4.90 18.29
CA GLU A 39 -3.55 3.61 18.99
C GLU A 39 -4.79 2.76 18.65
N THR A 40 -5.94 3.42 18.50
CA THR A 40 -7.19 2.74 18.11
C THR A 40 -7.11 2.23 16.67
N LEU A 41 -6.55 3.03 15.76
CA LEU A 41 -6.31 2.64 14.37
C LEU A 41 -5.40 1.42 14.29
N GLY A 42 -4.26 1.42 14.99
CA GLY A 42 -3.31 0.31 14.95
C GLY A 42 -3.91 -1.00 15.47
N LYS A 43 -4.68 -0.95 16.56
CA LYS A 43 -5.44 -2.12 17.05
C LYS A 43 -6.49 -2.60 16.05
N ARG A 44 -7.27 -1.68 15.45
CA ARG A 44 -8.33 -2.02 14.50
C ARG A 44 -7.77 -2.60 13.20
N LEU A 45 -6.63 -2.09 12.72
CA LEU A 45 -5.94 -2.61 11.54
C LEU A 45 -5.32 -3.98 11.80
N ALA A 46 -4.68 -4.19 12.96
CA ALA A 46 -4.17 -5.52 13.31
C ALA A 46 -5.30 -6.56 13.35
N ALA A 47 -6.47 -6.20 13.90
CA ALA A 47 -7.64 -7.07 13.89
C ALA A 47 -8.18 -7.34 12.48
N LEU A 48 -8.08 -6.39 11.54
CA LEU A 48 -8.40 -6.63 10.13
C LEU A 48 -7.45 -7.66 9.51
N HIS A 49 -6.14 -7.49 9.72
CA HIS A 49 -5.12 -8.39 9.16
C HIS A 49 -5.13 -9.79 9.79
N GLN A 50 -5.68 -9.95 10.99
CA GLN A 50 -5.91 -11.27 11.59
C GLN A 50 -7.14 -12.01 11.06
N TYR A 51 -8.00 -11.35 10.28
CA TYR A 51 -9.18 -11.99 9.71
C TYR A 51 -8.77 -13.14 8.79
N GLU A 52 -9.41 -14.30 8.94
CA GLU A 52 -9.09 -15.49 8.15
C GLU A 52 -9.55 -15.31 6.69
N VAL A 53 -8.60 -15.36 5.75
CA VAL A 53 -8.84 -15.16 4.31
C VAL A 53 -8.35 -16.32 3.43
N GLY A 54 -7.97 -17.44 4.05
CA GLY A 54 -7.38 -18.59 3.38
C GLY A 54 -5.87 -18.48 3.18
N ASP A 55 -5.34 -19.35 2.32
CA ASP A 55 -3.90 -19.61 2.22
C ASP A 55 -3.26 -19.09 0.93
N GLN A 56 -3.96 -18.20 0.21
CA GLN A 56 -3.52 -17.66 -1.09
C GLN A 56 -3.48 -16.12 -1.08
N PHE A 57 -2.62 -15.57 -1.93
CA PHE A 57 -2.49 -14.13 -2.17
C PHE A 57 -3.20 -13.76 -3.47
N GLY A 58 -3.80 -12.56 -3.50
CA GLY A 58 -4.60 -12.10 -4.64
C GLY A 58 -5.97 -11.59 -4.23
N PHE A 59 -6.90 -11.55 -5.17
CA PHE A 59 -8.26 -11.11 -4.92
C PHE A 59 -9.20 -11.63 -5.99
N SER A 60 -10.51 -11.64 -5.73
CA SER A 60 -11.50 -12.16 -6.68
C SER A 60 -11.63 -11.32 -7.95
N LEU A 61 -11.12 -10.09 -7.94
CA LEU A 61 -11.13 -9.16 -9.07
C LEU A 61 -9.88 -8.27 -9.03
N ASP A 62 -9.52 -7.74 -10.20
CA ASP A 62 -8.47 -6.72 -10.32
C ASP A 62 -8.98 -5.39 -9.73
N THR A 63 -8.30 -4.91 -8.69
CA THR A 63 -8.58 -3.60 -8.07
C THR A 63 -7.76 -2.50 -8.75
N ARG A 64 -7.91 -1.26 -8.30
CA ARG A 64 -7.13 -0.12 -8.81
C ARG A 64 -6.51 0.64 -7.67
N LEU A 65 -5.25 1.04 -7.85
CA LEU A 65 -4.53 1.97 -6.98
C LEU A 65 -4.45 3.31 -7.73
N GLY A 66 -5.33 4.24 -7.37
CA GLY A 66 -5.60 5.41 -8.20
C GLY A 66 -6.14 4.99 -9.57
N SER A 67 -5.55 5.50 -10.66
CA SER A 67 -5.94 5.13 -12.02
C SER A 67 -5.34 3.80 -12.50
N MET A 68 -4.35 3.27 -11.78
CA MET A 68 -3.58 2.10 -12.22
C MET A 68 -4.22 0.78 -11.77
N PRO A 69 -4.50 -0.16 -12.68
CA PRO A 69 -4.99 -1.48 -12.31
C PRO A 69 -3.94 -2.28 -11.52
N LEU A 70 -4.43 -3.17 -10.68
CA LEU A 70 -3.66 -4.17 -9.94
C LEU A 70 -4.11 -5.56 -10.41
N ASN A 71 -3.19 -6.31 -11.03
CA ASN A 71 -3.41 -7.72 -11.31
C ASN A 71 -3.50 -8.48 -9.98
N ASN A 72 -4.62 -9.13 -9.73
CA ASN A 72 -4.89 -9.82 -8.46
C ASN A 72 -5.07 -11.33 -8.64
N LYS A 73 -4.53 -11.90 -9.72
CA LYS A 73 -4.58 -13.34 -9.95
C LYS A 73 -3.96 -14.10 -8.78
N TRP A 74 -4.69 -15.10 -8.32
CA TRP A 74 -4.31 -15.89 -7.16
C TRP A 74 -2.96 -16.58 -7.31
N THR A 75 -2.15 -16.52 -6.25
CA THR A 75 -0.90 -17.28 -6.09
C THR A 75 -0.80 -17.84 -4.68
N THR A 76 0.11 -18.79 -4.47
CA THR A 76 0.44 -19.35 -3.15
C THR A 76 1.72 -18.77 -2.55
N SER A 77 2.45 -17.95 -3.32
CA SER A 77 3.73 -17.37 -2.95
C SER A 77 3.62 -15.85 -2.96
N TRP A 78 3.87 -15.22 -1.81
CA TRP A 78 3.88 -13.77 -1.70
C TRP A 78 5.01 -13.13 -2.51
N ALA A 79 6.19 -13.75 -2.49
CA ALA A 79 7.34 -13.28 -3.25
C ALA A 79 7.02 -13.24 -4.75
N ASP A 80 6.43 -14.31 -5.30
CA ASP A 80 6.05 -14.37 -6.72
C ASP A 80 4.91 -13.39 -7.03
N PHE A 81 3.92 -13.29 -6.13
CA PHE A 81 2.82 -12.34 -6.26
C PHE A 81 3.33 -10.91 -6.38
N PHE A 82 4.17 -10.49 -5.42
CA PHE A 82 4.69 -9.14 -5.38
C PHE A 82 5.66 -8.87 -6.54
N LEU A 83 6.55 -9.81 -6.85
CA LEU A 83 7.53 -9.61 -7.91
C LEU A 83 6.86 -9.45 -9.27
N GLU A 84 5.98 -10.39 -9.63
CA GLU A 84 5.37 -10.42 -10.97
C GLU A 84 4.20 -9.43 -11.09
N GLN A 85 3.32 -9.37 -10.09
CA GLN A 85 2.05 -8.65 -10.19
C GLN A 85 2.07 -7.26 -9.56
N ARG A 86 3.19 -6.87 -8.94
CA ARG A 86 3.41 -5.52 -8.41
C ARG A 86 4.66 -4.91 -9.04
N LEU A 87 5.85 -5.37 -8.63
CA LEU A 87 7.10 -4.70 -8.98
C LEU A 87 7.35 -4.66 -10.50
N LYS A 88 7.35 -5.83 -11.16
CA LYS A 88 7.60 -5.91 -12.61
C LYS A 88 6.53 -5.19 -13.42
N ASP A 89 5.24 -5.38 -13.11
CA ASP A 89 4.15 -4.63 -13.75
C ASP A 89 4.38 -3.11 -13.68
N ARG A 90 4.81 -2.59 -12.53
CA ARG A 90 5.08 -1.15 -12.39
C ARG A 90 6.32 -0.70 -13.14
N LEU A 91 7.40 -1.48 -13.13
CA LEU A 91 8.60 -1.18 -13.92
C LEU A 91 8.29 -1.15 -15.41
N GLU A 92 7.61 -2.18 -15.94
CA GLU A 92 7.22 -2.27 -17.34
C GLU A 92 6.36 -1.08 -17.79
N ARG A 93 5.37 -0.69 -16.98
CA ARG A 93 4.55 0.51 -17.26
C ARG A 93 5.36 1.79 -17.22
N VAL A 94 6.27 1.93 -16.27
CA VAL A 94 7.15 3.11 -16.14
C VAL A 94 8.03 3.25 -17.37
N TYR A 95 8.64 2.15 -17.83
CA TYR A 95 9.48 2.16 -19.03
C TYR A 95 8.67 2.49 -20.29
N ALA A 96 7.49 1.89 -20.43
CA ALA A 96 6.60 2.16 -21.56
C ALA A 96 6.14 3.64 -21.59
N ALA A 97 5.86 4.23 -20.42
CA ALA A 97 5.38 5.60 -20.32
C ALA A 97 6.47 6.66 -20.49
N LEU A 98 7.69 6.40 -20.00
CA LEU A 98 8.74 7.42 -19.86
C LEU A 98 9.96 7.20 -20.77
N GLY A 99 10.09 6.02 -21.38
CA GLY A 99 11.12 5.71 -22.38
C GLY A 99 12.54 5.95 -21.87
N GLU A 100 13.34 6.66 -22.67
CA GLU A 100 14.76 6.93 -22.39
C GLU A 100 15.03 7.66 -21.06
N ASN A 101 14.03 8.31 -20.47
CA ASN A 101 14.17 8.92 -19.14
C ASN A 101 14.41 7.88 -18.03
N THR A 102 14.22 6.59 -18.31
CA THR A 102 14.31 5.50 -17.33
C THR A 102 15.58 4.64 -17.45
N ILE A 103 16.56 5.04 -18.27
CA ILE A 103 17.79 4.25 -18.53
C ILE A 103 18.49 3.83 -17.24
N GLU A 104 18.65 4.75 -16.27
CA GLU A 104 19.32 4.41 -15.01
C GLU A 104 18.57 3.35 -14.20
N LEU A 105 17.23 3.42 -14.17
CA LEU A 105 16.41 2.43 -13.50
C LEU A 105 16.50 1.06 -14.19
N GLN A 106 16.46 1.03 -15.53
CA GLN A 106 16.61 -0.19 -16.32
C GLN A 106 17.97 -0.88 -16.08
N LEU A 107 19.05 -0.10 -15.96
CA LEU A 107 20.38 -0.64 -15.65
C LEU A 107 20.47 -1.32 -14.27
N LYS A 108 19.62 -0.91 -13.32
CA LYS A 108 19.57 -1.45 -11.94
C LYS A 108 18.55 -2.57 -11.77
N GLU A 109 17.68 -2.81 -12.76
CA GLU A 109 16.53 -3.71 -12.64
C GLU A 109 16.92 -5.15 -12.25
N GLY A 110 17.93 -5.72 -12.90
CA GLY A 110 18.34 -7.10 -12.61
C GLY A 110 18.76 -7.28 -11.15
N MET A 111 19.58 -6.36 -10.64
CA MET A 111 20.02 -6.36 -9.24
C MET A 111 18.85 -6.12 -8.28
N LEU A 112 17.91 -5.24 -8.66
CA LEU A 112 16.73 -4.94 -7.86
C LEU A 112 15.82 -6.17 -7.74
N ILE A 113 15.55 -6.85 -8.86
CA ILE A 113 14.73 -8.08 -8.89
C ILE A 113 15.37 -9.16 -8.03
N GLU A 114 16.68 -9.39 -8.16
CA GLU A 114 17.41 -10.37 -7.35
C GLU A 114 17.30 -10.04 -5.86
N LYS A 115 17.53 -8.79 -5.49
CA LYS A 115 17.45 -8.33 -4.10
C LYS A 115 16.06 -8.46 -3.49
N VAL A 116 15.02 -8.10 -4.25
CA VAL A 116 13.63 -8.24 -3.81
C VAL A 116 13.24 -9.71 -3.67
N THR A 117 13.72 -10.57 -4.57
CA THR A 117 13.51 -12.02 -4.50
C THR A 117 14.14 -12.60 -3.24
N GLU A 118 15.36 -12.19 -2.87
CA GLU A 118 16.01 -12.60 -1.62
C GLU A 118 15.20 -12.16 -0.37
N LEU A 119 14.82 -10.89 -0.32
CA LEU A 119 14.14 -10.29 0.84
C LEU A 119 12.74 -10.86 1.07
N LEU A 120 11.98 -11.11 0.00
CA LEU A 120 10.62 -11.64 0.09
C LEU A 120 10.58 -13.17 0.09
N GLY A 121 11.51 -13.84 -0.59
CA GLY A 121 11.59 -15.31 -0.61
C GLY A 121 12.00 -15.92 0.73
N SER A 122 12.77 -15.18 1.54
CA SER A 122 13.08 -15.55 2.93
C SER A 122 12.00 -15.17 3.94
N HIS A 123 10.93 -14.48 3.50
CA HIS A 123 9.86 -14.00 4.35
C HIS A 123 8.63 -14.92 4.28
N SER A 124 8.32 -15.59 5.39
CA SER A 124 7.05 -16.28 5.55
C SER A 124 6.02 -15.33 6.17
N CYS A 125 5.05 -14.90 5.36
CA CYS A 125 3.91 -14.10 5.82
C CYS A 125 2.60 -14.90 5.71
N LYS A 126 1.65 -14.59 6.60
CA LYS A 126 0.28 -15.08 6.51
C LYS A 126 -0.51 -14.16 5.57
N PRO A 127 -1.31 -14.69 4.63
CA PRO A 127 -2.24 -13.89 3.84
C PRO A 127 -3.18 -13.07 4.73
N SER A 128 -3.25 -11.78 4.48
CA SER A 128 -4.03 -10.81 5.24
C SER A 128 -4.88 -9.96 4.30
N LEU A 129 -6.13 -9.65 4.69
CA LEU A 129 -6.95 -8.69 3.93
C LEU A 129 -6.36 -7.28 4.09
N LEU A 130 -5.86 -6.70 3.01
CA LEU A 130 -5.23 -5.38 3.02
C LEU A 130 -6.20 -4.29 2.60
N HIS A 131 -6.02 -3.09 3.14
CA HIS A 131 -6.57 -1.87 2.57
C HIS A 131 -5.96 -1.60 1.19
N GLY A 132 -4.64 -1.78 1.03
CA GLY A 132 -3.91 -1.69 -0.23
C GLY A 132 -3.53 -0.27 -0.67
N ASP A 133 -4.11 0.74 -0.03
CA ASP A 133 -3.72 2.16 -0.20
C ASP A 133 -3.76 2.91 1.13
N LEU A 134 -3.24 2.30 2.20
CA LEU A 134 -3.37 2.88 3.54
C LEU A 134 -2.31 3.96 3.76
N TRP A 135 -2.73 5.22 3.86
CA TRP A 135 -1.90 6.35 4.28
C TRP A 135 -2.75 7.38 5.01
N MET A 136 -2.13 8.40 5.61
CA MET A 136 -2.88 9.38 6.41
C MET A 136 -4.03 10.04 5.63
N GLY A 137 -3.90 10.26 4.31
CA GLY A 137 -4.95 10.82 3.48
C GLY A 137 -6.19 9.93 3.32
N ASN A 138 -6.01 8.61 3.46
CA ASN A 138 -7.08 7.59 3.41
C ASN A 138 -7.54 7.16 4.81
N THR A 139 -7.28 8.01 5.81
CA THR A 139 -7.72 7.82 7.19
C THR A 139 -8.35 9.08 7.74
N GLY A 140 -9.34 8.92 8.60
CA GLY A 140 -10.08 10.05 9.14
C GLY A 140 -10.58 9.80 10.56
N LEU A 141 -10.80 10.90 11.28
CA LEU A 141 -11.50 10.91 12.56
C LEU A 141 -12.87 11.53 12.32
N THR A 142 -13.94 10.76 12.52
CA THR A 142 -15.31 11.24 12.38
C THR A 142 -15.65 12.27 13.47
N SER A 143 -16.74 13.01 13.29
CA SER A 143 -17.18 14.06 14.22
C SER A 143 -17.44 13.52 15.63
N ASP A 144 -17.98 12.30 15.74
CA ASP A 144 -18.18 11.53 16.98
C ASP A 144 -16.88 10.89 17.53
N GLY A 145 -15.76 10.99 16.83
CA GLY A 145 -14.44 10.57 17.30
C GLY A 145 -14.06 9.12 16.98
N GLU A 146 -14.77 8.46 16.08
CA GLU A 146 -14.36 7.17 15.54
C GLU A 146 -13.28 7.30 14.46
N VAL A 147 -12.35 6.35 14.46
CA VAL A 147 -11.35 6.27 13.37
C VAL A 147 -11.90 5.41 12.24
N ALA A 148 -11.88 5.97 11.03
CA ALA A 148 -12.27 5.31 9.80
C ALA A 148 -11.13 5.31 8.76
N ILE A 149 -11.20 4.34 7.84
CA ILE A 149 -10.36 4.24 6.64
C ILE A 149 -11.27 4.22 5.40
N PHE A 150 -10.77 4.69 4.26
CA PHE A 150 -11.55 4.84 3.02
C PHE A 150 -10.63 4.81 1.78
N ASP A 151 -11.24 4.72 0.60
CA ASP A 151 -10.57 4.61 -0.71
C ASP A 151 -9.57 3.44 -0.80
N PRO A 152 -10.04 2.19 -0.62
CA PRO A 152 -9.15 1.03 -0.62
C PRO A 152 -8.77 0.59 -2.04
N ALA A 153 -7.56 0.03 -2.16
CA ALA A 153 -7.09 -0.74 -3.31
C ALA A 153 -6.93 -2.22 -2.89
N THR A 154 -8.01 -2.82 -2.39
CA THR A 154 -7.99 -4.09 -1.63
C THR A 154 -7.40 -5.28 -2.40
N PHE A 155 -6.64 -6.10 -1.69
CA PHE A 155 -6.25 -7.46 -2.07
C PHE A 155 -5.79 -8.22 -0.82
N ILE A 156 -5.60 -9.54 -0.94
CA ILE A 156 -5.00 -10.37 0.08
C ILE A 156 -3.49 -10.42 -0.16
N GLY A 157 -2.71 -10.00 0.83
CA GLY A 157 -1.27 -9.82 0.72
C GLY A 157 -0.55 -9.94 2.07
N ASP A 158 0.73 -9.55 2.08
CA ASP A 158 1.47 -9.37 3.32
C ASP A 158 0.98 -8.12 4.08
N ALA A 159 0.61 -8.30 5.35
CA ALA A 159 0.19 -7.25 6.26
C ALA A 159 1.20 -6.09 6.39
N GLU A 160 2.49 -6.35 6.17
CA GLU A 160 3.53 -5.32 6.20
C GLU A 160 3.38 -4.29 5.06
N PHE A 161 2.66 -4.61 3.98
CA PHE A 161 2.39 -3.71 2.86
C PHE A 161 1.62 -2.46 3.30
N ASP A 162 0.52 -2.62 4.04
CA ASP A 162 -0.29 -1.49 4.56
C ASP A 162 0.47 -0.64 5.60
N LEU A 163 1.50 -1.20 6.24
CA LEU A 163 2.35 -0.47 7.19
C LEU A 163 3.46 0.32 6.49
N ALA A 164 3.73 0.03 5.21
CA ALA A 164 4.88 0.58 4.52
C ALA A 164 4.62 1.97 3.95
N PHE A 165 3.39 2.25 3.52
CA PHE A 165 3.03 3.47 2.79
C PHE A 165 2.95 4.74 3.67
N GLN A 166 3.51 4.71 4.88
CA GLN A 166 3.62 5.87 5.77
C GLN A 166 5.02 6.48 5.72
N GLY A 167 5.12 7.81 5.87
CA GLY A 167 6.38 8.50 6.18
C GLY A 167 7.51 8.17 5.21
N TRP A 168 7.25 8.31 3.91
CA TRP A 168 8.24 8.06 2.87
C TRP A 168 9.47 8.95 3.00
N LEU A 169 10.62 8.31 3.24
CA LEU A 169 11.94 8.88 3.03
C LEU A 169 12.32 8.50 1.60
N PRO A 170 12.06 9.35 0.58
CA PRO A 170 12.71 10.64 0.45
C PRO A 170 11.78 11.82 0.14
N VAL A 171 10.45 11.64 0.24
CA VAL A 171 9.46 12.69 -0.08
C VAL A 171 9.27 13.60 1.15
N PRO A 172 9.80 14.83 1.15
CA PRO A 172 9.77 15.67 2.34
C PRO A 172 8.33 16.02 2.74
N GLY A 173 8.02 15.87 4.03
CA GLY A 173 6.72 16.23 4.58
C GLY A 173 5.59 15.23 4.31
N PHE A 174 5.88 14.06 3.71
CA PHE A 174 4.86 13.03 3.57
C PHE A 174 4.41 12.53 4.95
N PRO A 175 3.10 12.64 5.27
CA PRO A 175 2.60 12.35 6.60
C PRO A 175 2.74 10.85 6.93
N GLY A 176 2.89 10.54 8.21
CA GLY A 176 2.97 9.16 8.67
C GLY A 176 2.41 9.01 10.08
N PHE A 177 1.95 7.80 10.39
CA PHE A 177 1.48 7.50 11.73
C PHE A 177 2.61 7.55 12.76
N SER A 178 2.26 7.93 13.98
CA SER A 178 3.16 7.98 15.14
C SER A 178 3.52 6.59 15.66
N ASP A 179 4.52 6.52 16.53
CA ASP A 179 4.88 5.29 17.25
C ASP A 179 3.70 4.68 18.02
N ALA A 180 2.72 5.49 18.43
CA ALA A 180 1.54 4.99 19.14
C ALA A 180 0.71 4.04 18.25
N PHE A 181 0.59 4.33 16.96
CA PHE A 181 -0.02 3.43 15.98
C PHE A 181 0.78 2.13 15.86
N TYR A 182 2.08 2.21 15.55
CA TYR A 182 2.92 1.04 15.31
C TYR A 182 3.03 0.14 16.55
N ASN A 183 3.22 0.73 17.74
CA ASN A 183 3.29 -0.03 19.00
C ASN A 183 1.97 -0.76 19.27
N SER A 184 0.84 -0.08 19.03
CA SER A 184 -0.47 -0.70 19.24
C SER A 184 -0.76 -1.81 18.23
N TYR A 185 -0.38 -1.65 16.96
CA TYR A 185 -0.47 -2.69 15.93
C TYR A 185 0.42 -3.89 16.28
N HIS A 186 1.70 -3.64 16.59
CA HIS A 186 2.67 -4.69 16.86
C HIS A 186 2.48 -5.40 18.21
N SER A 187 1.66 -4.84 19.11
CA SER A 187 1.20 -5.57 20.29
C SER A 187 0.33 -6.79 19.95
N THR A 188 -0.26 -6.81 18.75
CA THR A 188 -1.13 -7.89 18.26
C THR A 188 -0.45 -8.72 17.16
N ILE A 189 0.21 -8.07 16.20
CA ILE A 189 1.01 -8.74 15.14
C ILE A 189 2.48 -8.32 15.30
N PRO A 190 3.29 -9.13 16.00
CA PRO A 190 4.68 -8.79 16.28
C PRO A 190 5.48 -8.52 15.00
N ARG A 191 6.37 -7.54 15.07
CA ARG A 191 7.28 -7.21 13.97
C ARG A 191 8.23 -8.39 13.72
N THR A 192 8.37 -8.80 12.47
CA THR A 192 9.30 -9.86 12.08
C THR A 192 10.68 -9.29 11.70
N SER A 193 11.70 -10.16 11.73
CA SER A 193 13.03 -9.81 11.21
C SER A 193 12.94 -9.36 9.75
N GLY A 194 13.72 -8.35 9.37
CA GLY A 194 13.73 -7.80 8.00
C GLY A 194 12.59 -6.82 7.67
N PHE A 195 11.68 -6.53 8.61
CA PHE A 195 10.54 -5.61 8.41
C PHE A 195 10.96 -4.26 7.78
N LEU A 196 12.02 -3.64 8.28
CA LEU A 196 12.47 -2.34 7.77
C LEU A 196 13.04 -2.42 6.34
N ALA A 197 13.65 -3.55 5.97
CA ALA A 197 14.14 -3.77 4.61
C ALA A 197 12.98 -3.99 3.63
N ARG A 198 12.02 -4.86 3.98
CA ARG A 198 10.82 -5.11 3.17
C ARG A 198 9.92 -3.89 3.06
N ARG A 199 9.82 -3.07 4.12
CA ARG A 199 9.13 -1.78 4.07
C ARG A 199 9.63 -0.91 2.91
N LYS A 200 10.94 -0.82 2.68
CA LYS A 200 11.51 -0.04 1.56
C LYS A 200 11.07 -0.61 0.19
N VAL A 201 10.99 -1.93 0.07
CA VAL A 201 10.50 -2.61 -1.15
C VAL A 201 9.03 -2.25 -1.42
N TYR A 202 8.17 -2.31 -0.40
CA TYR A 202 6.77 -1.91 -0.54
C TYR A 202 6.61 -0.41 -0.82
N GLN A 203 7.45 0.43 -0.21
CA GLN A 203 7.52 1.86 -0.51
C GLN A 203 7.94 2.13 -1.97
N LEU A 204 8.90 1.37 -2.50
CA LEU A 204 9.32 1.49 -3.91
C LEU A 204 8.15 1.22 -4.87
N PHE A 205 7.31 0.21 -4.60
CA PHE A 205 6.13 -0.06 -5.43
C PHE A 205 5.19 1.14 -5.50
N HIS A 206 4.85 1.75 -4.35
CA HIS A 206 3.99 2.92 -4.32
C HIS A 206 4.68 4.12 -5.02
N LEU A 207 6.01 4.27 -4.96
CA LEU A 207 6.77 5.35 -5.62
C LEU A 207 6.70 5.21 -7.14
N LEU A 208 6.85 4.00 -7.65
CA LEU A 208 6.64 3.70 -9.07
C LEU A 208 5.20 4.02 -9.50
N ASN A 209 4.22 3.73 -8.64
CA ASN A 209 2.83 4.11 -8.90
C ASN A 209 2.63 5.63 -8.95
N HIS A 210 3.27 6.38 -8.05
CA HIS A 210 3.22 7.85 -8.06
C HIS A 210 3.92 8.44 -9.28
N LEU A 211 5.06 7.89 -9.69
CA LEU A 211 5.75 8.26 -10.92
C LEU A 211 4.84 8.10 -12.16
N LEU A 212 4.05 7.03 -12.22
CA LEU A 212 3.08 6.84 -13.31
C LEU A 212 1.92 7.84 -13.27
N MET A 213 1.43 8.19 -12.07
CA MET A 213 0.26 9.05 -11.92
C MET A 213 0.57 10.54 -12.02
N TYR A 214 1.75 10.96 -11.55
CA TYR A 214 2.10 12.37 -11.35
C TYR A 214 3.35 12.79 -12.14
N GLY A 215 4.07 11.84 -12.75
CA GLY A 215 5.14 12.12 -13.69
C GLY A 215 6.53 12.24 -13.08
N LEU A 216 7.46 12.78 -13.89
CA LEU A 216 8.92 12.71 -13.69
C LEU A 216 9.44 13.34 -12.38
N GLU A 217 8.65 14.16 -11.69
CA GLU A 217 9.02 14.73 -10.39
C GLU A 217 9.27 13.65 -9.33
N TYR A 218 8.69 12.46 -9.48
CA TYR A 218 8.92 11.32 -8.58
C TYR A 218 10.12 10.44 -8.97
N TYR A 219 10.72 10.65 -10.14
CA TYR A 219 11.75 9.75 -10.66
C TYR A 219 13.02 9.73 -9.81
N SER A 220 13.46 10.89 -9.32
CA SER A 220 14.61 10.98 -8.42
C SER A 220 14.37 10.24 -7.11
N TYR A 221 13.13 10.25 -6.59
CA TYR A 221 12.75 9.50 -5.39
C TYR A 221 12.73 7.99 -5.63
N VAL A 222 12.27 7.55 -6.81
CA VAL A 222 12.35 6.13 -7.23
C VAL A 222 13.79 5.66 -7.24
N LEU A 223 14.70 6.38 -7.91
CA LEU A 223 16.12 6.00 -7.98
C LEU A 223 16.78 5.96 -6.60
N ALA A 224 16.54 6.97 -5.76
CA ALA A 224 17.05 7.00 -4.39
C ALA A 224 16.53 5.82 -3.55
N MET A 225 15.27 5.43 -3.73
CA MET A 225 14.70 4.27 -3.04
C MET A 225 15.30 2.95 -3.57
N VAL A 226 15.53 2.83 -4.88
CA VAL A 226 16.22 1.66 -5.47
C VAL A 226 17.62 1.52 -4.86
N ASP A 227 18.40 2.58 -4.78
CA ASP A 227 19.73 2.55 -4.15
C ASP A 227 19.66 2.17 -2.66
N THR A 228 18.62 2.63 -1.97
CA THR A 228 18.35 2.31 -0.56
C THR A 228 17.93 0.84 -0.34
N VAL A 229 17.29 0.22 -1.33
CA VAL A 229 16.94 -1.21 -1.33
C VAL A 229 18.18 -2.06 -1.64
N LEU A 230 18.99 -1.65 -2.62
CA LEU A 230 20.19 -2.38 -3.04
C LEU A 230 21.31 -2.36 -1.98
N SER A 231 21.38 -1.31 -1.16
CA SER A 231 22.40 -1.16 -0.12
C SER A 231 22.04 -1.77 1.24
N GLY A 232 20.78 -2.18 1.44
CA GLY A 232 20.29 -2.75 2.70
C GLY A 232 20.34 -4.27 2.74
#